data_AF-A0A8S3UBJ8-F1
#
_entry.id   AF-A0A8S3UBJ8-F1
#
_cell.length_a   1.000
_cell.length_b   1.000
_cell.length_c   1.000
_cell.angle_alpha   90.00
_cell.angle_beta   90.00
_cell.angle_gamma   90.00
#
_symmetry.space_group_name_H-M   'P 1'
#
loop_
_entity.id
_entity.type
_entity.pdbx_description
1 polymer ?
#
loop_
_entity_poly.entity_id
_entity_poly.type
_entity_poly.pdbx_seq_one_letter_code
_entity_poly.pdbx_strand_id
1 'polypeptide(L)'
;MANLLPKGDIICGPCEYQNLTNVAELWCPNCNEGLCSKCMEYHKVSKASRLHKTITIENFTALPEFVRDIDHVCTIHGSVLELYCSVHEKVCCTDCISTEHSECPGITSLVKVVQGVEESEFYHSVVKHIEEITEFGTKLQNNRYENLARLQQEKYLLFEKVKLKRTELTTHFDRLEKHLKQQIDSTIAQQSEHINEVISRLQKKESALKEYKNQISTIKENATDLQVFWGLKKIESTVANEEANFVCLTEESVMKETSVKMRFTQKFERLINSMKRMGNIEINIKNSDIQFSRTKSQIAKKLLDIQTGIENIKLTFVNKFQLPFDVDINICCCAILLDERVVMANNNASADRGGLHIFSENGEYQFRVVCSSSPFGLAVLNKSDIAVSFYKERSIKLYDLENFNVKHVLLEGHFFFGLSVESDCLVSAVRDVGIYFISCSSGKT
;
A
#
# COMPACT_ATOMS: atom_id res chain seq x y z
N MET A 1 9.02 55.17 39.49
CA MET A 1 8.10 54.74 38.41
C MET A 1 8.94 54.08 37.33
N ALA A 2 9.05 52.76 37.38
CA ALA A 2 9.71 52.00 36.31
C ALA A 2 8.67 51.76 35.23
N ASN A 3 8.82 52.41 34.08
CA ASN A 3 8.01 52.09 32.90
C ASN A 3 8.40 50.70 32.43
N LEU A 4 7.56 49.71 32.75
CA LEU A 4 7.62 48.37 32.21
C LEU A 4 7.27 48.46 30.73
N LEU A 5 8.28 48.26 29.87
CA LEU A 5 8.09 48.14 28.44
C LEU A 5 7.32 46.85 28.11
N PRO A 6 6.40 46.86 27.14
CA PRO A 6 5.75 45.66 26.63
C PRO A 6 6.76 44.60 26.16
N LYS A 7 6.45 43.32 26.41
CA LYS A 7 7.21 42.19 25.84
C LYS A 7 7.11 42.24 24.31
N GLY A 8 8.19 42.63 23.66
CA GLY A 8 8.30 42.71 22.19
C GLY A 8 9.00 43.97 21.68
N ASP A 9 9.20 44.97 22.54
CA ASP A 9 9.78 46.25 22.13
C ASP A 9 11.32 46.20 22.18
N ILE A 10 11.96 46.45 21.04
CA ILE A 10 13.42 46.58 20.95
C ILE A 10 13.84 47.87 21.65
N ILE A 11 14.75 47.78 22.61
CA ILE A 11 15.24 48.94 23.37
C ILE A 11 16.29 49.68 22.54
N CYS A 12 16.31 51.00 22.66
CA CYS A 12 17.35 51.83 22.07
C CYS A 12 18.71 51.55 22.73
N GLY A 13 19.68 51.02 21.98
CA GLY A 13 21.00 50.61 22.50
C GLY A 13 21.73 51.73 23.25
N PRO A 14 21.91 52.93 22.68
CA PRO A 14 22.53 54.06 23.38
C PRO A 14 21.80 54.49 24.66
N CYS A 15 20.48 54.34 24.70
CA CYS A 15 19.69 54.62 25.91
C CYS A 15 19.89 53.52 26.95
N GLU A 16 19.94 52.26 26.53
CA GLU A 16 20.21 51.12 27.40
C GLU A 16 21.57 51.23 28.10
N TYR A 17 22.62 51.64 27.38
CA TYR A 17 23.94 51.95 27.99
C TYR A 17 23.88 53.05 29.05
N GLN A 18 22.89 53.95 28.98
CA GLN A 18 22.65 55.01 29.97
C GLN A 18 21.62 54.59 31.04
N ASN A 19 21.24 53.32 31.10
CA ASN A 19 20.17 52.77 31.96
C ASN A 19 18.80 53.41 31.72
N LEU A 20 18.53 53.86 30.48
CA LEU A 20 17.25 54.40 30.04
C LEU A 20 16.49 53.36 29.20
N THR A 21 15.20 53.23 29.44
CA THR A 21 14.33 52.24 28.77
C THR A 21 13.55 52.86 27.59
N ASN A 22 14.21 53.69 26.78
CA ASN A 22 13.55 54.26 25.61
C ASN A 22 13.41 53.20 24.52
N VAL A 23 12.22 53.07 23.93
CA VAL A 23 11.95 52.14 22.83
C VAL A 23 12.62 52.63 21.55
N ALA A 24 13.20 51.72 20.78
CA ALA A 24 13.72 52.00 19.46
C ALA A 24 12.57 52.14 18.46
N GLU A 25 12.66 53.12 17.57
CA GLU A 25 11.73 53.30 16.45
C GLU A 25 12.37 52.85 15.13
N LEU A 26 13.69 52.96 15.06
CA LEU A 26 14.51 52.61 13.91
C LEU A 26 15.57 51.59 14.33
N TRP A 27 15.92 50.71 13.39
CA TRP A 27 17.07 49.83 13.46
C TRP A 27 18.18 50.34 12.55
N CYS A 28 19.41 50.34 13.04
CA CYS A 28 20.60 50.62 12.24
C CYS A 28 21.36 49.31 11.99
N PRO A 29 21.27 48.69 10.79
CA PRO A 29 21.98 47.44 10.49
C PRO A 29 23.50 47.59 10.61
N ASN A 30 24.06 48.75 10.26
CA ASN A 30 25.50 49.00 10.36
C ASN A 30 26.02 49.00 11.80
N CYS A 31 25.20 49.44 12.76
CA CYS A 31 25.55 49.43 14.18
C CYS A 31 24.99 48.22 14.92
N ASN A 32 24.16 47.42 14.25
CA ASN A 32 23.42 46.31 14.84
C ASN A 32 22.65 46.69 16.12
N GLU A 33 22.05 47.89 16.12
CA GLU A 33 21.43 48.48 17.31
C GLU A 33 20.12 49.20 16.98
N GLY A 34 19.19 49.17 17.94
CA GLY A 34 17.95 49.96 17.92
C GLY A 34 18.20 51.42 18.34
N LEU A 35 17.52 52.36 17.69
CA LEU A 35 17.63 53.80 17.95
C LEU A 35 16.24 54.43 18.16
N CYS A 36 16.06 55.17 19.25
CA CYS A 36 14.90 56.05 19.46
C CYS A 36 15.06 57.36 18.67
N SER A 37 13.98 58.12 18.48
CA SER A 37 13.99 59.40 17.76
C SER A 37 15.15 60.33 18.13
N LYS A 38 15.41 60.51 19.42
CA LYS A 38 16.48 61.38 19.92
C LYS A 38 17.88 60.85 19.59
N CYS A 39 18.12 59.56 19.80
CA CYS A 39 19.41 58.94 19.48
C CYS A 39 19.66 58.95 17.97
N MET A 40 18.61 58.88 17.14
CA MET A 40 18.73 58.98 15.70
C MET A 40 19.21 60.37 15.24
N GLU A 41 18.74 61.46 15.86
CA GLU A 41 19.22 62.81 15.53
C GLU A 41 20.73 62.92 15.72
N TYR A 42 21.25 62.41 16.84
CA TYR A 42 22.68 62.36 17.09
C TYR A 42 23.41 61.40 16.14
N HIS A 43 22.79 60.27 15.81
CA HIS A 43 23.33 59.29 14.88
C HIS A 43 23.55 59.87 13.47
N LYS A 44 22.64 60.73 12.99
CA LYS A 44 22.74 61.36 11.67
C LYS A 44 23.78 62.48 11.60
N VAL A 45 24.04 63.20 12.69
CA VAL A 45 25.00 64.31 12.69
C VAL A 45 26.44 63.85 12.98
N SER A 46 26.61 62.71 13.65
CA SER A 46 27.92 62.15 13.95
C SER A 46 28.67 61.76 12.67
N LYS A 47 29.94 62.17 12.56
CA LYS A 47 30.79 61.82 11.42
C LYS A 47 30.91 60.32 11.21
N ALA A 48 30.87 59.53 12.27
CA ALA A 48 31.04 58.08 12.24
C ALA A 48 29.81 57.33 11.70
N SER A 49 28.61 57.86 11.89
CA SER A 49 27.34 57.14 11.60
C SER A 49 26.39 57.86 10.65
N ARG A 50 26.71 59.09 10.22
CA ARG A 50 25.87 59.91 9.33
C ARG A 50 25.52 59.27 7.98
N LEU A 51 26.29 58.26 7.55
CA LEU A 51 26.08 57.53 6.29
C LEU A 51 25.42 56.16 6.49
N HIS A 52 25.15 55.75 7.74
CA HIS A 52 24.49 54.47 7.99
C HIS A 52 23.05 54.50 7.51
N LYS A 53 22.61 53.39 6.90
CA LYS A 53 21.22 53.22 6.54
C LYS A 53 20.43 52.82 7.78
N THR A 54 19.22 53.34 7.92
CA THR A 54 18.29 52.91 8.98
C THR A 54 16.97 52.45 8.39
N ILE A 55 16.37 51.45 9.00
CA ILE A 55 15.05 50.91 8.66
C ILE A 55 14.13 51.02 9.88
N THR A 56 12.81 50.96 9.69
CA THR A 56 11.88 50.91 10.83
C THR A 56 12.02 49.58 11.56
N ILE A 57 11.70 49.58 12.86
CA ILE A 57 11.66 48.33 13.64
C ILE A 57 10.66 47.34 13.04
N GLU A 58 9.53 47.82 12.51
CA GLU A 58 8.57 47.00 11.77
C GLU A 58 9.20 46.30 10.55
N ASN A 59 9.98 47.01 9.75
CA ASN A 59 10.66 46.42 8.59
C ASN A 59 11.76 45.45 9.01
N PHE A 60 12.45 45.71 10.13
CA PHE A 60 13.45 44.79 10.68
C PHE A 60 12.81 43.51 11.20
N THR A 61 11.71 43.61 11.95
CA THR A 61 10.99 42.44 12.48
C THR A 61 10.24 41.66 11.40
N ALA A 62 9.95 42.27 10.24
CA ALA A 62 9.43 41.58 9.07
C ALA A 62 10.46 40.69 8.35
N LEU A 63 11.77 40.89 8.59
CA LEU A 63 12.80 40.00 8.05
C LEU A 63 12.72 38.62 8.69
N PRO A 64 13.03 37.52 7.96
CA PRO A 64 13.13 36.20 8.54
C PRO A 64 14.13 36.15 9.71
N GLU A 65 13.84 35.35 10.73
CA GLU A 65 14.67 35.24 11.94
C GLU A 65 16.13 34.94 11.63
N PHE A 66 16.39 33.95 10.77
CA PHE A 66 17.75 33.59 10.34
C PHE A 66 18.51 34.71 9.64
N VAL A 67 17.83 35.73 9.10
CA VAL A 67 18.45 36.93 8.50
C VAL A 67 18.79 37.95 9.57
N ARG A 68 17.95 38.08 10.60
CA ARG A 68 18.20 38.99 11.73
C ARG A 68 19.35 38.53 12.61
N ASP A 69 19.57 37.23 12.67
CA ASP A 69 20.63 36.60 13.47
C ASP A 69 21.99 36.58 12.74
N ILE A 70 22.10 37.18 11.56
CA ILE A 70 23.37 37.26 10.84
C ILE A 70 24.26 38.30 11.52
N ASP A 71 25.35 37.83 12.11
CA ASP A 71 26.36 38.69 12.72
C ASP A 71 27.02 39.60 11.67
N HIS A 72 27.16 40.88 12.00
CA HIS A 72 27.84 41.88 11.17
C HIS A 72 29.33 42.05 11.53
N VAL A 73 29.78 41.36 12.59
CA VAL A 73 31.16 41.38 13.07
C VAL A 73 31.77 39.99 12.99
N CYS A 74 33.07 39.93 12.73
CA CYS A 74 33.82 38.69 12.69
C CYS A 74 33.87 38.10 14.10
N THR A 75 33.43 36.85 14.26
CA THR A 75 33.46 36.14 15.53
C THR A 75 34.88 35.90 16.08
N ILE A 76 35.88 35.91 15.20
CA ILE A 76 37.29 35.68 15.56
C ILE A 76 37.97 37.01 15.94
N HIS A 77 37.75 38.07 15.17
CA HIS A 77 38.52 39.31 15.28
C HIS A 77 37.72 40.50 15.84
N GLY A 78 36.40 40.40 15.97
CA GLY A 78 35.53 41.49 16.43
C GLY A 78 35.36 42.65 15.44
N SER A 79 36.11 42.65 14.33
CA SER A 79 36.07 43.65 13.26
C SER A 79 34.87 43.43 12.30
N VAL A 80 34.42 44.50 11.63
CA VAL A 80 33.26 44.47 10.72
C VAL A 80 33.50 43.55 9.52
N LEU A 81 32.48 42.77 9.15
CA LEU A 81 32.46 41.93 7.95
C LEU A 81 32.07 42.76 6.73
N GLU A 82 33.05 43.15 5.91
CA GLU A 82 32.85 44.04 4.76
C GLU A 82 33.42 43.50 3.44
N LEU A 83 34.10 42.35 3.50
CA LEU A 83 34.79 41.72 2.38
C LEU A 83 34.22 40.32 2.15
N TYR A 84 34.36 39.81 0.94
CA TYR A 84 33.93 38.47 0.54
C TYR A 84 35.10 37.77 -0.15
N CYS A 85 35.41 36.56 0.32
CA CYS A 85 36.39 35.68 -0.31
C CYS A 85 35.66 34.69 -1.23
N SER A 86 35.85 34.81 -2.54
CA SER A 86 35.25 33.90 -3.52
C SER A 86 35.84 32.49 -3.52
N VAL A 87 37.05 32.30 -2.96
CA VAL A 87 37.68 30.98 -2.85
C VAL A 87 37.03 30.14 -1.75
N HIS A 88 36.65 30.78 -0.64
CA HIS A 88 36.07 30.12 0.53
C HIS A 88 34.57 30.36 0.68
N GLU A 89 33.98 31.16 -0.23
CA GLU A 89 32.59 31.61 -0.22
C GLU A 89 32.11 32.19 1.12
N LYS A 90 32.99 32.92 1.81
CA LYS A 90 32.73 33.49 3.14
C LYS A 90 32.87 35.00 3.15
N VAL A 91 32.09 35.63 4.01
CA VAL A 91 32.29 37.03 4.40
C VAL A 91 33.42 37.13 5.41
N CYS A 92 34.25 38.15 5.27
CA CYS A 92 35.51 38.32 6.00
C CYS A 92 35.66 39.78 6.48
N CYS A 93 36.41 39.97 7.57
CA CYS A 93 36.91 41.29 7.96
C CYS A 93 38.31 41.54 7.36
N THR A 94 38.85 42.74 7.54
CA THR A 94 40.21 43.13 7.12
C THR A 94 41.31 42.27 7.74
N ASP A 95 41.10 41.81 8.97
CA ASP A 95 42.08 41.02 9.71
C ASP A 95 42.13 39.58 9.18
N CYS A 96 40.97 38.98 8.84
CA CYS A 96 40.88 37.68 8.17
C CYS A 96 41.65 37.65 6.84
N ILE A 97 41.71 38.78 6.12
CA ILE A 97 42.50 38.86 4.89
C ILE A 97 44.00 38.82 5.20
N SER A 98 44.43 39.49 6.25
CA SER A 98 45.86 39.55 6.58
C SER A 98 46.37 38.25 7.19
N THR A 99 45.48 37.41 7.71
CA THR A 99 45.82 36.14 8.37
C THR A 99 45.48 34.93 7.49
N GLU A 100 44.19 34.63 7.33
CA GLU A 100 43.68 33.38 6.76
C GLU A 100 43.44 33.42 5.25
N HIS A 101 43.28 34.62 4.68
CA HIS A 101 43.01 34.81 3.25
C HIS A 101 44.09 35.62 2.53
N SER A 102 45.29 35.75 3.09
CA SER A 102 46.37 36.59 2.56
C SER A 102 46.84 36.16 1.17
N GLU A 103 46.74 34.87 0.88
CA GLU A 103 47.09 34.27 -0.42
C GLU A 103 45.86 34.04 -1.32
N CYS A 104 44.65 34.42 -0.90
CA CYS A 104 43.44 34.20 -1.70
C CYS A 104 43.32 35.24 -2.84
N PRO A 105 43.35 34.82 -4.13
CA PRO A 105 43.32 35.76 -5.25
C PRO A 105 41.96 36.43 -5.51
N GLY A 106 40.91 36.04 -4.78
CA GLY A 106 39.52 36.36 -5.08
C GLY A 106 38.78 37.14 -4.00
N ILE A 107 39.45 38.11 -3.36
CA ILE A 107 38.84 38.97 -2.33
C ILE A 107 38.22 40.20 -2.98
N THR A 108 36.95 40.47 -2.67
CA THR A 108 36.22 41.65 -3.17
C THR A 108 35.36 42.26 -2.06
N SER A 109 35.05 43.55 -2.15
CA SER A 109 34.12 44.20 -1.22
C SER A 109 32.73 43.59 -1.32
N LEU A 110 32.14 43.26 -0.17
CA LEU A 110 30.79 42.69 -0.09
C LEU A 110 29.75 43.61 -0.77
N VAL A 111 29.91 44.93 -0.67
CA VAL A 111 29.03 45.89 -1.35
C VAL A 111 29.03 45.69 -2.87
N LYS A 112 30.19 45.41 -3.48
CA LYS A 112 30.29 45.15 -4.92
C LYS A 112 29.72 43.78 -5.31
N VAL A 113 29.79 42.80 -4.41
CA VAL A 113 29.20 41.47 -4.63
C VAL A 113 27.67 41.55 -4.54
N VAL A 114 27.14 42.34 -3.60
CA VAL A 114 25.70 42.53 -3.39
C VAL A 114 25.09 43.42 -4.48
N GLN A 115 25.85 44.38 -5.02
CA GLN A 115 25.45 45.18 -6.18
C GLN A 115 25.20 44.28 -7.39
N GLY A 116 23.94 44.17 -7.81
CA GLY A 116 23.54 43.32 -8.94
C GLY A 116 23.20 41.88 -8.55
N VAL A 117 23.05 41.53 -7.26
CA VAL A 117 22.58 40.19 -6.84
C VAL A 117 21.20 39.89 -7.41
N GLU A 118 20.30 40.87 -7.43
CA GLU A 118 18.97 40.72 -8.03
C GLU A 118 19.05 40.39 -9.53
N GLU A 119 20.10 40.87 -10.21
CA GLU A 119 20.39 40.59 -11.63
C GLU A 119 21.29 39.36 -11.82
N SER A 120 21.78 38.77 -10.73
CA SER A 120 22.72 37.65 -10.79
C SER A 120 22.06 36.36 -11.25
N GLU A 121 22.84 35.53 -11.93
CA GLU A 121 22.43 34.17 -12.31
C GLU A 121 22.04 33.34 -11.09
N PHE A 122 22.73 33.55 -9.96
CA PHE A 122 22.46 32.84 -8.70
C PHE A 122 21.06 33.11 -8.16
N TYR A 123 20.68 34.39 -8.04
CA TYR A 123 19.35 34.76 -7.55
C TYR A 123 18.24 34.16 -8.41
N HIS A 124 18.32 34.35 -9.72
CA HIS A 124 17.34 33.80 -10.67
C HIS A 124 17.28 32.27 -10.63
N SER A 125 18.43 31.60 -10.47
CA SER A 125 18.48 30.14 -10.32
C SER A 125 17.73 29.65 -9.09
N VAL A 126 17.94 30.30 -7.94
CA VAL A 126 17.32 29.89 -6.68
C VAL A 126 15.81 30.12 -6.75
N VAL A 127 15.37 31.29 -7.22
CA VAL A 127 13.95 31.62 -7.39
C VAL A 127 13.28 30.61 -8.34
N LYS A 128 13.87 30.38 -9.52
CA LYS A 128 13.35 29.40 -10.49
C LYS A 128 13.26 27.99 -9.91
N HIS A 129 14.24 27.57 -9.12
CA HIS A 129 14.22 26.24 -8.52
C HIS A 129 13.08 26.10 -7.50
N ILE A 130 12.81 27.15 -6.72
CA ILE A 130 11.68 27.19 -5.79
C ILE A 130 10.36 27.11 -6.55
N GLU A 131 10.23 27.85 -7.65
CA GLU A 131 9.03 27.81 -8.51
C GLU A 131 8.81 26.40 -9.09
N GLU A 132 9.85 25.77 -9.66
CA GLU A 132 9.78 24.41 -10.21
C GLU A 132 9.33 23.37 -9.16
N ILE A 133 9.87 23.46 -7.93
CA ILE A 133 9.47 22.58 -6.83
C ILE A 133 8.02 22.84 -6.42
N THR A 134 7.61 24.11 -6.35
CA THR A 134 6.26 24.51 -5.93
C THR A 134 5.21 24.05 -6.94
N GLU A 135 5.47 24.22 -8.23
CA GLU A 135 4.62 23.71 -9.31
C GLU A 135 4.52 22.19 -9.27
N PHE A 136 5.65 21.49 -9.07
CA PHE A 136 5.63 20.04 -8.94
C PHE A 136 4.84 19.58 -7.70
N GLY A 137 4.99 20.28 -6.57
CA GLY A 137 4.20 20.05 -5.36
C GLY A 137 2.69 20.16 -5.64
N THR A 138 2.29 21.20 -6.38
CA THR A 138 0.90 21.40 -6.80
C THR A 138 0.40 20.27 -7.70
N LYS A 139 1.22 19.83 -8.67
CA LYS A 139 0.90 18.67 -9.52
C LYS A 139 0.70 17.40 -8.71
N LEU A 140 1.57 17.17 -7.71
CA LEU A 140 1.46 16.01 -6.82
C LEU A 140 0.17 16.06 -5.99
N GLN A 141 -0.19 17.23 -5.46
CA GLN A 141 -1.44 17.43 -4.73
C GLN A 141 -2.66 17.13 -5.60
N ASN A 142 -2.71 17.69 -6.82
CA ASN A 142 -3.80 17.46 -7.76
C ASN A 142 -3.96 15.98 -8.10
N ASN A 143 -2.86 15.26 -8.34
CA ASN A 143 -2.91 13.81 -8.56
C ASN A 143 -3.51 13.06 -7.37
N ARG A 144 -3.24 13.47 -6.13
CA ARG A 144 -3.85 12.86 -4.94
C ARG A 144 -5.34 13.16 -4.83
N TYR A 145 -5.76 14.38 -5.16
CA TYR A 145 -7.19 14.72 -5.22
C TYR A 145 -7.94 13.91 -6.29
N GLU A 146 -7.37 13.76 -7.49
CA GLU A 146 -7.95 12.93 -8.55
C GLU A 146 -8.02 11.44 -8.16
N ASN A 147 -6.95 10.92 -7.54
CA ASN A 147 -6.93 9.55 -7.05
C ASN A 147 -8.03 9.30 -6.01
N LEU A 148 -8.20 10.23 -5.07
CA LEU A 148 -9.26 10.16 -4.06
C LEU A 148 -10.65 10.18 -4.71
N ALA A 149 -10.87 11.07 -5.68
CA ALA A 149 -12.14 11.14 -6.41
C ALA A 149 -12.43 9.84 -7.17
N ARG A 150 -11.43 9.27 -7.86
CA ARG A 150 -11.56 7.97 -8.52
C ARG A 150 -11.88 6.85 -7.53
N LEU A 151 -11.21 6.80 -6.39
CA LEU A 151 -11.46 5.79 -5.35
C LEU A 151 -12.89 5.89 -4.80
N GLN A 152 -13.41 7.10 -4.63
CA GLN A 152 -14.81 7.32 -4.25
C GLN A 152 -15.78 6.83 -5.34
N GLN A 153 -15.52 7.09 -6.61
CA GLN A 153 -16.34 6.57 -7.71
C GLN A 153 -16.31 5.04 -7.77
N GLU A 154 -15.14 4.41 -7.63
CA GLU A 154 -14.99 2.96 -7.60
C GLU A 154 -15.79 2.33 -6.46
N LYS A 155 -15.85 2.97 -5.28
CA LYS A 155 -16.72 2.54 -4.18
C LYS A 155 -18.19 2.44 -4.60
N TYR A 156 -18.71 3.45 -5.30
CA TYR A 156 -20.11 3.42 -5.77
C TYR A 156 -20.35 2.30 -6.79
N LEU A 157 -19.41 2.09 -7.71
CA LEU A 157 -19.48 0.97 -8.67
C LEU A 157 -19.45 -0.40 -7.98
N LEU A 158 -18.65 -0.55 -6.92
CA LEU A 158 -18.64 -1.78 -6.12
C LEU A 158 -19.98 -2.00 -5.41
N PHE A 159 -20.59 -0.96 -4.84
CA PHE A 159 -21.93 -1.05 -4.25
C PHE A 159 -22.99 -1.46 -5.28
N GLU A 160 -22.92 -0.94 -6.50
CA GLU A 160 -23.82 -1.33 -7.58
C GLU A 160 -23.64 -2.80 -7.96
N LYS A 161 -22.40 -3.29 -8.07
CA LYS A 161 -22.12 -4.72 -8.30
C LYS A 161 -22.70 -5.62 -7.21
N VAL A 162 -22.58 -5.24 -5.94
CA VAL A 162 -23.17 -5.97 -4.81
C VAL A 162 -24.70 -5.99 -4.94
N LYS A 163 -25.31 -4.84 -5.27
CA LYS A 163 -26.76 -4.73 -5.48
C LYS A 163 -27.23 -5.64 -6.62
N LEU A 164 -26.53 -5.62 -7.75
CA LEU A 164 -26.84 -6.44 -8.92
C LEU A 164 -26.79 -7.93 -8.58
N LYS A 165 -25.73 -8.38 -7.89
CA LYS A 165 -25.60 -9.79 -7.47
C LYS A 165 -26.68 -10.20 -6.48
N ARG A 166 -27.08 -9.31 -5.57
CA ARG A 166 -28.22 -9.56 -4.68
C ARG A 166 -29.52 -9.75 -5.48
N THR A 167 -29.80 -8.86 -6.43
CA THR A 167 -31.00 -8.96 -7.27
C THR A 167 -31.03 -10.25 -8.06
N GLU A 168 -29.89 -10.65 -8.66
CA GLU A 168 -29.76 -11.92 -9.39
C GLU A 168 -30.10 -13.14 -8.50
N LEU A 169 -29.58 -13.16 -7.26
CA LEU A 169 -29.89 -14.22 -6.30
C LEU A 169 -31.37 -14.24 -5.91
N THR A 170 -31.96 -13.07 -5.61
CA THR A 170 -33.37 -12.96 -5.27
C THR A 170 -34.25 -13.47 -6.40
N THR A 171 -34.04 -13.01 -7.64
CA THR A 171 -34.81 -13.46 -8.80
C THR A 171 -34.68 -14.97 -9.04
N HIS A 172 -33.49 -15.54 -8.79
CA HIS A 172 -33.30 -16.98 -8.89
C HIS A 172 -34.10 -17.74 -7.83
N PHE A 173 -34.08 -17.29 -6.58
CA PHE A 173 -34.86 -17.90 -5.50
C PHE A 173 -36.38 -17.77 -5.73
N ASP A 174 -36.85 -16.61 -6.20
CA ASP A 174 -38.27 -16.41 -6.55
C ASP A 174 -38.73 -17.43 -7.61
N ARG A 175 -37.87 -17.70 -8.60
CA ARG A 175 -38.15 -18.71 -9.64
C ARG A 175 -38.21 -20.13 -9.06
N LEU A 176 -37.29 -20.48 -8.17
CA LEU A 176 -37.28 -21.79 -7.50
C LEU A 176 -38.51 -21.99 -6.61
N GLU A 177 -38.90 -20.94 -5.86
CA GLU A 177 -40.10 -20.94 -5.04
C GLU A 177 -41.35 -21.14 -5.90
N LYS A 178 -41.48 -20.37 -7.00
CA LYS A 178 -42.60 -20.50 -7.93
C LYS A 178 -42.71 -21.90 -8.51
N HIS A 179 -41.58 -22.47 -8.93
CA HIS A 179 -41.55 -23.84 -9.46
C HIS A 179 -41.96 -24.87 -8.40
N LEU A 180 -41.45 -24.77 -7.17
CA LEU A 180 -41.82 -25.68 -6.09
C LEU A 180 -43.32 -25.59 -5.75
N LYS A 181 -43.88 -24.38 -5.71
CA LYS A 181 -45.33 -24.18 -5.51
C LYS A 181 -46.14 -24.86 -6.62
N GLN A 182 -45.76 -24.66 -7.89
CA GLN A 182 -46.42 -25.32 -9.02
C GLN A 182 -46.34 -26.85 -8.95
N GLN A 183 -45.22 -27.41 -8.48
CA GLN A 183 -45.08 -28.85 -8.27
C GLN A 183 -45.99 -29.37 -7.14
N ILE A 184 -46.11 -28.61 -6.03
CA ILE A 184 -47.01 -28.95 -4.93
C ILE A 184 -48.46 -28.93 -5.43
N ASP A 185 -48.87 -27.85 -6.10
CA ASP A 185 -50.24 -27.67 -6.60
C ASP A 185 -50.63 -28.77 -7.59
N SER A 186 -49.74 -29.09 -8.55
CA SER A 186 -50.00 -30.15 -9.53
C SER A 186 -50.07 -31.54 -8.90
N THR A 187 -49.19 -31.85 -7.94
CA THR A 187 -49.20 -33.14 -7.23
C THR A 187 -50.48 -33.30 -6.42
N ILE A 188 -50.89 -32.26 -5.68
CA ILE A 188 -52.13 -32.28 -4.89
C ILE A 188 -53.36 -32.33 -5.80
N ALA A 189 -53.36 -31.61 -6.92
CA ALA A 189 -54.47 -31.64 -7.87
C ALA A 189 -54.64 -33.06 -8.46
N GLN A 190 -53.55 -33.71 -8.86
CA GLN A 190 -53.58 -35.07 -9.40
C GLN A 190 -54.10 -36.09 -8.36
N GLN A 191 -53.65 -35.99 -7.11
CA GLN A 191 -54.14 -36.88 -6.04
C GLN A 191 -55.61 -36.59 -5.69
N SER A 192 -56.00 -35.32 -5.68
CA SER A 192 -57.39 -34.90 -5.47
C SER A 192 -58.31 -35.44 -6.56
N GLU A 193 -57.88 -35.42 -7.83
CA GLU A 193 -58.63 -35.97 -8.96
C GLU A 193 -58.86 -37.47 -8.78
N HIS A 194 -57.81 -38.24 -8.48
CA HIS A 194 -57.93 -39.68 -8.21
C HIS A 194 -58.87 -39.99 -7.03
N ILE A 195 -58.76 -39.24 -5.93
CA ILE A 195 -59.68 -39.41 -4.78
C ILE A 195 -61.13 -39.09 -5.18
N ASN A 196 -61.35 -38.02 -5.94
CA ASN A 196 -62.69 -37.65 -6.42
C ASN A 196 -63.30 -38.71 -7.35
N GLU A 197 -62.50 -39.36 -8.20
CA GLU A 197 -62.96 -40.48 -9.03
C GLU A 197 -63.43 -41.67 -8.18
N VAL A 198 -62.67 -42.01 -7.13
CA VAL A 198 -63.05 -43.07 -6.17
C VAL A 198 -64.34 -42.69 -5.44
N ILE A 199 -64.45 -41.44 -4.96
CA ILE A 199 -65.67 -40.94 -4.31
C ILE A 199 -66.86 -41.06 -5.26
N SER A 200 -66.73 -40.65 -6.53
CA SER A 200 -67.81 -40.74 -7.52
C SER A 200 -68.27 -42.18 -7.75
N ARG A 201 -67.34 -43.13 -7.83
CA ARG A 201 -67.66 -44.56 -7.96
C ARG A 201 -68.42 -45.08 -6.75
N LEU A 202 -67.99 -44.72 -5.53
CA LEU A 202 -68.65 -45.12 -4.30
C LEU A 202 -70.06 -44.52 -4.19
N GLN A 203 -70.24 -43.26 -4.55
CA GLN A 203 -71.54 -42.59 -4.58
C GLN A 203 -72.52 -43.28 -5.55
N LYS A 204 -72.07 -43.65 -6.77
CA LYS A 204 -72.91 -44.38 -7.73
C LYS A 204 -73.39 -45.72 -7.17
N LYS A 205 -72.49 -46.46 -6.51
CA LYS A 205 -72.83 -47.73 -5.84
C LYS A 205 -73.81 -47.53 -4.68
N GLU A 206 -73.59 -46.51 -3.86
CA GLU A 206 -74.49 -46.15 -2.75
C GLU A 206 -75.90 -45.82 -3.25
N SER A 207 -76.02 -45.01 -4.32
CA SER A 207 -77.31 -44.68 -4.93
C SER A 207 -78.04 -45.93 -5.45
N ALA A 208 -77.33 -46.87 -6.07
CA ALA A 208 -77.93 -48.13 -6.54
C ALA A 208 -78.48 -48.96 -5.37
N LEU A 209 -77.75 -49.06 -4.26
CA LEU A 209 -78.23 -49.76 -3.07
C LEU A 209 -79.45 -49.08 -2.42
N LYS A 210 -79.49 -47.74 -2.39
CA LYS A 210 -80.67 -46.99 -1.93
C LYS A 210 -81.89 -47.25 -2.82
N GLU A 211 -81.68 -47.33 -4.12
CA GLU A 211 -82.74 -47.64 -5.08
C GLU A 211 -83.29 -49.06 -4.89
N TYR A 212 -82.42 -50.06 -4.70
CA TYR A 212 -82.86 -51.42 -4.36
C TYR A 212 -83.66 -51.47 -3.06
N LYS A 213 -83.27 -50.68 -2.04
CA LYS A 213 -84.04 -50.56 -0.81
C LYS A 213 -85.45 -50.00 -1.05
N ASN A 214 -85.59 -48.98 -1.91
CA ASN A 214 -86.89 -48.43 -2.27
C ASN A 214 -87.74 -49.46 -3.04
N GLN A 215 -87.15 -50.18 -3.99
CA GLN A 215 -87.82 -51.23 -4.76
C GLN A 215 -88.35 -52.34 -3.87
N ILE A 216 -87.59 -52.76 -2.84
CA ILE A 216 -88.06 -53.75 -1.85
C ILE A 216 -89.34 -53.26 -1.15
N SER A 217 -89.38 -51.99 -0.72
CA SER A 217 -90.58 -51.41 -0.10
C SER A 217 -91.76 -51.40 -1.07
N THR A 218 -91.55 -51.00 -2.33
CA THR A 218 -92.61 -50.98 -3.35
C THR A 218 -93.15 -52.37 -3.67
N ILE A 219 -92.26 -53.37 -3.82
CA ILE A 219 -92.62 -54.77 -4.06
C ILE A 219 -93.46 -55.31 -2.90
N LYS A 220 -93.07 -55.01 -1.65
CA LYS A 220 -93.80 -55.44 -0.46
C LYS A 220 -95.22 -54.88 -0.40
N GLU A 221 -95.41 -53.63 -0.81
CA GLU A 221 -96.70 -52.94 -0.71
C GLU A 221 -97.68 -53.28 -1.85
N ASN A 222 -97.16 -53.62 -3.04
CA ASN A 222 -97.98 -53.63 -4.26
C ASN A 222 -97.93 -54.94 -5.09
N ALA A 223 -97.08 -55.92 -4.75
CA ALA A 223 -96.89 -57.12 -5.57
C ALA A 223 -97.56 -58.38 -4.99
N THR A 224 -97.77 -59.39 -5.84
CA THR A 224 -98.27 -60.72 -5.42
C THR A 224 -97.18 -61.54 -4.71
N ASP A 225 -97.56 -62.51 -3.87
CA ASP A 225 -96.60 -63.35 -3.11
C ASP A 225 -95.50 -63.98 -3.98
N LEU A 226 -95.85 -64.45 -5.18
CA LEU A 226 -94.89 -65.02 -6.13
C LEU A 226 -93.91 -63.97 -6.69
N GLN A 227 -94.40 -62.77 -7.00
CA GLN A 227 -93.58 -61.64 -7.47
C GLN A 227 -92.68 -61.10 -6.34
N VAL A 228 -93.18 -61.07 -5.10
CA VAL A 228 -92.39 -60.71 -3.91
C VAL A 228 -91.22 -61.68 -3.74
N PHE A 229 -91.48 -63.00 -3.75
CA PHE A 229 -90.43 -64.00 -3.57
C PHE A 229 -89.34 -63.92 -4.64
N TRP A 230 -89.71 -63.91 -5.92
CA TRP A 230 -88.74 -63.84 -7.02
C TRP A 230 -88.04 -62.49 -7.12
N GLY A 231 -88.74 -61.38 -6.85
CA GLY A 231 -88.16 -60.03 -6.83
C GLY A 231 -87.11 -59.89 -5.73
N LEU A 232 -87.40 -60.37 -4.52
CA LEU A 232 -86.46 -60.37 -3.40
C LEU A 232 -85.25 -61.25 -3.67
N LYS A 233 -85.44 -62.48 -4.20
CA LYS A 233 -84.31 -63.37 -4.54
C LYS A 233 -83.38 -62.77 -5.59
N LYS A 234 -83.92 -62.03 -6.56
CA LYS A 234 -83.11 -61.33 -7.57
C LYS A 234 -82.33 -60.15 -6.98
N ILE A 235 -82.96 -59.35 -6.11
CA ILE A 235 -82.28 -58.24 -5.43
C ILE A 235 -81.20 -58.78 -4.49
N GLU A 236 -81.48 -59.85 -3.73
CA GLU A 236 -80.51 -60.50 -2.83
C GLU A 236 -79.24 -60.94 -3.56
N SER A 237 -79.38 -61.60 -4.72
CA SER A 237 -78.22 -61.98 -5.55
C SER A 237 -77.43 -60.77 -6.06
N THR A 238 -78.10 -59.65 -6.32
CA THR A 238 -77.46 -58.42 -6.83
C THR A 238 -76.75 -57.67 -5.71
N VAL A 239 -77.33 -57.62 -4.52
CA VAL A 239 -76.72 -57.03 -3.31
C VAL A 239 -75.49 -57.84 -2.89
N ALA A 240 -75.56 -59.17 -2.91
CA ALA A 240 -74.40 -60.03 -2.60
C ALA A 240 -73.21 -59.77 -3.56
N ASN A 241 -73.50 -59.48 -4.83
CA ASN A 241 -72.47 -59.11 -5.81
C ASN A 241 -71.88 -57.72 -5.53
N GLU A 242 -72.69 -56.72 -5.14
CA GLU A 242 -72.17 -55.41 -4.74
C GLU A 242 -71.36 -55.48 -3.44
N GLU A 243 -71.77 -56.29 -2.48
CA GLU A 243 -71.03 -56.54 -1.24
C GLU A 243 -69.63 -57.11 -1.52
N ALA A 244 -69.53 -58.15 -2.36
CA ALA A 244 -68.25 -58.69 -2.79
C ALA A 244 -67.36 -57.62 -3.47
N ASN A 245 -67.96 -56.73 -4.25
CA ASN A 245 -67.23 -55.61 -4.87
C ASN A 245 -66.72 -54.58 -3.84
N PHE A 246 -67.47 -54.31 -2.76
CA PHE A 246 -67.00 -53.42 -1.68
C PHE A 246 -65.86 -54.04 -0.89
N VAL A 247 -65.94 -55.35 -0.59
CA VAL A 247 -64.85 -56.09 0.07
C VAL A 247 -63.58 -56.03 -0.79
N CYS A 248 -63.71 -56.29 -2.09
CA CYS A 248 -62.59 -56.20 -3.03
C CYS A 248 -61.94 -54.80 -3.04
N LEU A 249 -62.73 -53.72 -3.02
CA LEU A 249 -62.19 -52.34 -2.96
C LEU A 249 -61.39 -52.05 -1.67
N THR A 250 -61.75 -52.69 -0.55
CA THR A 250 -61.00 -52.54 0.71
C THR A 250 -59.69 -53.33 0.73
N GLU A 251 -59.64 -54.48 0.02
CA GLU A 251 -58.48 -55.37 -0.02
C GLU A 251 -57.47 -54.96 -1.11
N GLU A 252 -57.92 -54.44 -2.26
CA GLU A 252 -57.09 -54.08 -3.43
C GLU A 252 -56.25 -52.79 -3.26
N SER A 253 -56.16 -52.25 -2.04
CA SER A 253 -55.32 -51.09 -1.72
C SER A 253 -55.77 -49.75 -2.34
N VAL A 254 -57.02 -49.69 -2.82
CA VAL A 254 -57.68 -48.48 -3.36
C VAL A 254 -58.00 -47.48 -2.25
N MET A 255 -58.24 -47.95 -1.03
CA MET A 255 -58.60 -47.14 0.15
C MET A 255 -57.39 -46.70 0.99
N LYS A 256 -56.26 -46.38 0.36
CA LYS A 256 -55.06 -45.91 1.07
C LYS A 256 -55.19 -44.44 1.46
N GLU A 257 -54.84 -44.14 2.71
CA GLU A 257 -54.71 -42.75 3.16
C GLU A 257 -53.46 -42.11 2.53
N THR A 258 -53.66 -41.00 1.82
CA THR A 258 -52.59 -40.31 1.10
C THR A 258 -52.16 -39.07 1.88
N SER A 259 -50.86 -38.95 2.17
CA SER A 259 -50.28 -37.75 2.79
C SER A 259 -49.09 -37.25 1.98
N VAL A 260 -48.98 -35.93 1.83
CA VAL A 260 -47.88 -35.29 1.09
C VAL A 260 -46.88 -34.70 2.07
N LYS A 261 -45.60 -35.05 1.94
CA LYS A 261 -44.50 -34.50 2.75
C LYS A 261 -43.48 -33.82 1.85
N MET A 262 -43.12 -32.58 2.16
CA MET A 262 -42.07 -31.83 1.48
C MET A 262 -40.79 -31.82 2.32
N ARG A 263 -39.64 -31.98 1.67
CA ARG A 263 -38.32 -31.79 2.28
C ARG A 263 -37.45 -30.94 1.37
N PHE A 264 -36.72 -30.01 1.97
CA PHE A 264 -35.70 -29.25 1.25
C PHE A 264 -34.50 -30.14 0.93
N THR A 265 -33.78 -29.78 -0.13
CA THR A 265 -32.56 -30.50 -0.49
C THR A 265 -31.44 -30.16 0.51
N GLN A 266 -30.60 -31.15 0.81
CA GLN A 266 -29.45 -30.93 1.70
C GLN A 266 -28.50 -29.83 1.20
N LYS A 267 -28.43 -29.62 -0.13
CA LYS A 267 -27.66 -28.54 -0.75
C LYS A 267 -28.19 -27.17 -0.35
N PHE A 268 -29.52 -27.00 -0.31
CA PHE A 268 -30.17 -25.76 0.09
C PHE A 268 -29.90 -25.43 1.56
N GLU A 269 -30.02 -26.43 2.45
CA GLU A 269 -29.74 -26.24 3.88
C GLU A 269 -28.26 -25.91 4.13
N ARG A 270 -27.33 -26.59 3.44
CA ARG A 270 -25.89 -26.28 3.54
C ARG A 270 -25.58 -24.88 3.03
N LEU A 271 -26.24 -24.40 1.98
CA LEU A 271 -26.03 -23.06 1.43
C LEU A 271 -26.37 -21.98 2.47
N ILE A 272 -27.54 -22.08 3.11
CA ILE A 272 -27.98 -21.13 4.15
C ILE A 272 -27.01 -21.13 5.33
N ASN A 273 -26.56 -22.31 5.77
CA ASN A 273 -25.74 -22.43 6.97
C ASN A 273 -24.26 -22.09 6.75
N SER A 274 -23.75 -22.19 5.51
CA SER A 274 -22.32 -21.99 5.21
C SER A 274 -21.95 -20.57 4.78
N MET A 275 -22.90 -19.78 4.27
CA MET A 275 -22.61 -18.44 3.73
C MET A 275 -22.54 -17.37 4.83
N LYS A 276 -21.33 -17.03 5.28
CA LYS A 276 -21.10 -15.97 6.30
C LYS A 276 -20.76 -14.59 5.75
N ARG A 277 -20.27 -14.51 4.51
CA ARG A 277 -19.84 -13.27 3.85
C ARG A 277 -20.13 -13.34 2.35
N MET A 278 -20.47 -12.21 1.74
CA MET A 278 -20.77 -12.14 0.30
C MET A 278 -19.52 -12.01 -0.57
N GLY A 279 -18.42 -11.49 -0.02
CA GLY A 279 -17.18 -11.29 -0.76
C GLY A 279 -16.08 -10.72 0.15
N ASN A 280 -14.91 -10.53 -0.43
CA ASN A 280 -13.77 -9.87 0.19
C ASN A 280 -13.43 -8.60 -0.61
N ILE A 281 -12.86 -7.60 0.06
CA ILE A 281 -12.35 -6.38 -0.57
C ILE A 281 -10.83 -6.49 -0.56
N GLU A 282 -10.21 -6.30 -1.73
CA GLU A 282 -8.76 -6.26 -1.87
C GLU A 282 -8.35 -4.87 -2.36
N ILE A 283 -7.30 -4.31 -1.76
CA ILE A 283 -6.75 -3.01 -2.12
C ILE A 283 -5.40 -3.24 -2.76
N ASN A 284 -5.25 -2.82 -4.02
CA ASN A 284 -3.97 -2.85 -4.73
C ASN A 284 -3.32 -1.47 -4.63
N ILE A 285 -2.18 -1.39 -3.94
CA ILE A 285 -1.41 -0.17 -3.80
C ILE A 285 -0.23 -0.25 -4.76
N LYS A 286 -0.14 0.72 -5.67
CA LYS A 286 0.98 0.89 -6.60
C LYS A 286 1.66 2.23 -6.36
N ASN A 287 2.95 2.29 -6.69
CA ASN A 287 3.68 3.55 -6.70
C ASN A 287 3.12 4.47 -7.78
N SER A 288 3.17 5.78 -7.51
CA SER A 288 2.80 6.78 -8.52
C SER A 288 3.93 6.91 -9.53
N ASP A 289 3.59 6.98 -10.81
CA ASP A 289 4.55 7.20 -11.90
C ASP A 289 5.02 8.66 -11.98
N ILE A 290 4.51 9.54 -11.10
CA ILE A 290 4.92 10.95 -11.05
C ILE A 290 6.36 11.03 -10.50
N GLN A 291 7.27 11.43 -11.37
CA GLN A 291 8.68 11.62 -11.04
C GLN A 291 9.04 13.11 -11.05
N PHE A 292 9.83 13.53 -10.06
CA PHE A 292 10.46 14.84 -10.07
C PHE A 292 11.72 14.79 -10.93
N SER A 293 11.65 15.33 -12.14
CA SER A 293 12.83 15.55 -12.97
C SER A 293 13.49 16.85 -12.55
N ARG A 294 14.60 16.79 -11.81
CA ARG A 294 15.45 17.97 -11.61
C ARG A 294 16.00 18.43 -12.96
N THR A 295 15.53 19.58 -13.44
CA THR A 295 16.33 20.37 -14.38
C THR A 295 17.57 20.79 -13.58
N LYS A 296 18.73 20.18 -13.85
CA LYS A 296 19.98 20.58 -13.18
C LYS A 296 20.20 22.06 -13.52
N SER A 297 19.91 22.97 -12.59
CA SER A 297 20.40 24.34 -12.71
C SER A 297 21.91 24.25 -12.87
N GLN A 298 22.42 24.76 -14.00
CA GLN A 298 23.86 24.79 -14.28
C GLN A 298 24.62 25.64 -13.26
N ILE A 299 23.90 26.52 -12.53
CA ILE A 299 24.45 27.45 -11.56
C ILE A 299 24.64 26.77 -10.20
N ALA A 300 23.69 25.92 -9.78
CA ALA A 300 23.91 25.02 -8.65
C ALA A 300 25.09 24.07 -8.92
N LYS A 301 25.33 23.68 -10.18
CA LYS A 301 26.52 22.89 -10.54
C LYS A 301 27.84 23.68 -10.55
N LYS A 302 27.81 25.02 -10.67
CA LYS A 302 28.99 25.88 -10.58
C LYS A 302 29.26 26.40 -9.16
N LEU A 303 28.22 26.52 -8.33
CA LEU A 303 28.31 26.98 -6.93
C LEU A 303 28.30 25.82 -5.91
N LEU A 304 27.77 24.63 -6.26
CA LEU A 304 27.92 23.39 -5.49
C LEU A 304 28.98 22.46 -6.09
N ASP A 305 29.96 23.00 -6.82
CA ASP A 305 31.25 22.32 -7.01
C ASP A 305 32.14 22.44 -5.75
N ILE A 306 31.57 22.86 -4.61
CA ILE A 306 32.00 22.30 -3.32
C ILE A 306 31.52 20.86 -3.29
N GLN A 307 32.42 19.98 -3.73
CA GLN A 307 32.36 18.56 -3.48
C GLN A 307 32.11 18.32 -1.98
N THR A 308 30.86 18.09 -1.61
CA THR A 308 30.56 17.09 -0.57
C THR A 308 29.87 15.90 -1.21
N GLY A 309 30.28 15.55 -2.44
CA GLY A 309 30.53 14.14 -2.68
C GLY A 309 31.60 13.71 -1.67
N ILE A 310 31.53 12.49 -1.14
CA ILE A 310 32.64 11.91 -0.39
C ILE A 310 33.90 12.20 -1.24
N GLU A 311 34.74 13.17 -0.84
CA GLU A 311 35.64 13.93 -1.75
C GLU A 311 36.64 13.05 -2.50
N ASN A 312 36.71 11.77 -2.14
CA ASN A 312 37.66 10.81 -2.66
C ASN A 312 37.00 9.61 -3.36
N ILE A 313 35.68 9.59 -3.60
CA ILE A 313 35.01 8.48 -4.31
C ILE A 313 34.40 8.96 -5.62
N LYS A 314 35.22 8.94 -6.67
CA LYS A 314 34.76 9.13 -8.05
C LYS A 314 34.29 7.78 -8.61
N LEU A 315 32.97 7.58 -8.66
CA LEU A 315 32.40 6.44 -9.39
C LEU A 315 32.60 6.67 -10.88
N THR A 316 33.51 5.91 -11.47
CA THR A 316 33.71 5.88 -12.92
C THR A 316 33.13 4.59 -13.47
N PHE A 317 32.42 4.70 -14.59
CA PHE A 317 32.00 3.51 -15.32
C PHE A 317 33.26 2.85 -15.90
N VAL A 318 33.58 1.65 -15.43
CA VAL A 318 34.76 0.91 -15.87
C VAL A 318 34.43 0.05 -17.09
N ASN A 319 33.37 -0.74 -17.02
CA ASN A 319 33.03 -1.68 -18.08
C ASN A 319 31.55 -2.14 -18.01
N LYS A 320 31.03 -2.67 -19.13
CA LYS A 320 29.75 -3.40 -19.22
C LYS A 320 29.96 -4.63 -20.10
N PHE A 321 29.68 -5.80 -19.54
CA PHE A 321 29.60 -7.05 -20.29
C PHE A 321 28.13 -7.45 -20.47
N GLN A 322 27.83 -8.04 -21.62
CA GLN A 322 26.50 -8.56 -21.93
C GLN A 322 26.43 -10.00 -21.45
N LEU A 323 25.36 -10.34 -20.74
CA LEU A 323 25.13 -11.72 -20.30
C LEU A 323 24.84 -12.60 -21.52
N PRO A 324 25.36 -13.83 -21.58
CA PRO A 324 25.24 -14.71 -22.75
C PRO A 324 23.82 -15.32 -22.90
N PHE A 325 22.80 -14.75 -22.26
CA PHE A 325 21.45 -15.31 -22.19
C PHE A 325 20.41 -14.25 -22.58
N ASP A 326 19.50 -14.60 -23.51
CA ASP A 326 18.52 -13.68 -24.16
C ASP A 326 17.14 -13.61 -23.47
N VAL A 327 16.99 -14.04 -22.21
CA VAL A 327 15.66 -14.25 -21.58
C VAL A 327 15.64 -13.93 -20.08
N ASP A 328 14.50 -13.40 -19.60
CA ASP A 328 14.13 -13.04 -18.21
C ASP A 328 15.15 -13.44 -17.12
N ILE A 329 16.09 -12.53 -16.83
CA ILE A 329 17.12 -12.72 -15.81
C ILE A 329 16.70 -11.98 -14.54
N ASN A 330 16.54 -12.72 -13.43
CA ASN A 330 16.26 -12.14 -12.12
C ASN A 330 17.52 -12.14 -11.24
N ILE A 331 18.43 -11.21 -11.52
CA ILE A 331 19.66 -11.02 -10.73
C ILE A 331 19.29 -10.31 -9.44
N CYS A 332 19.51 -10.97 -8.31
CA CYS A 332 19.21 -10.41 -6.99
C CYS A 332 20.45 -9.82 -6.30
N CYS A 333 21.64 -10.32 -6.62
CA CYS A 333 22.89 -9.86 -6.02
C CYS A 333 24.09 -10.22 -6.89
N CYS A 334 25.18 -9.47 -6.75
CA CYS A 334 26.48 -9.79 -7.33
C CYS A 334 27.61 -9.38 -6.38
N ALA A 335 28.76 -10.03 -6.49
CA ALA A 335 29.95 -9.69 -5.73
C ALA A 335 31.20 -9.93 -6.58
N ILE A 336 32.25 -9.16 -6.30
CA ILE A 336 33.60 -9.40 -6.85
C ILE A 336 34.35 -10.24 -5.82
N LEU A 337 34.86 -11.39 -6.25
CA LEU A 337 35.69 -12.27 -5.44
C LEU A 337 37.09 -11.67 -5.29
N LEU A 338 37.84 -12.15 -4.29
CA LEU A 338 39.21 -11.67 -4.05
C LEU A 338 40.22 -12.09 -5.13
N ASP A 339 39.83 -12.98 -6.03
CA ASP A 339 40.57 -13.36 -7.25
C ASP A 339 40.01 -12.68 -8.51
N GLU A 340 39.30 -11.55 -8.33
CA GLU A 340 38.74 -10.67 -9.37
C GLU A 340 37.63 -11.28 -10.24
N ARG A 341 37.27 -12.55 -10.02
CA ARG A 341 36.07 -13.15 -10.63
C ARG A 341 34.81 -12.48 -10.10
N VAL A 342 33.78 -12.43 -10.94
CA VAL A 342 32.46 -11.90 -10.55
C VAL A 342 31.49 -13.05 -10.35
N VAL A 343 30.82 -13.08 -9.20
CA VAL A 343 29.74 -14.03 -8.91
C VAL A 343 28.39 -13.31 -8.91
N MET A 344 27.40 -13.91 -9.57
CA MET A 344 26.03 -13.37 -9.65
C MET A 344 25.00 -14.39 -9.15
N ALA A 345 24.09 -13.95 -8.30
CA ALA A 345 22.96 -14.75 -7.83
C ALA A 345 21.74 -14.54 -8.73
N ASN A 346 21.33 -15.61 -9.42
CA ASN A 346 20.12 -15.64 -10.24
C ASN A 346 19.00 -16.39 -9.50
N ASN A 347 17.96 -15.66 -9.10
CA ASN A 347 16.83 -16.14 -8.29
C ASN A 347 15.71 -16.78 -9.13
N ASN A 348 15.96 -17.10 -10.39
CA ASN A 348 14.98 -17.83 -11.19
C ASN A 348 14.65 -19.19 -10.56
N ALA A 349 13.37 -19.55 -10.56
CA ALA A 349 12.87 -20.75 -9.91
C ALA A 349 13.17 -22.04 -10.71
N SER A 350 13.57 -21.92 -11.97
CA SER A 350 13.82 -23.06 -12.83
C SER A 350 15.23 -23.62 -12.64
N ALA A 351 15.31 -24.95 -12.45
CA ALA A 351 16.57 -25.67 -12.19
C ALA A 351 17.59 -25.56 -13.34
N ASP A 352 17.14 -25.18 -14.53
CA ASP A 352 17.94 -24.99 -15.73
C ASP A 352 18.58 -23.58 -15.83
N ARG A 353 18.19 -22.61 -14.99
CA ARG A 353 18.60 -21.20 -15.13
C ARG A 353 18.97 -20.50 -13.83
N GLY A 354 18.37 -20.89 -12.70
CA GLY A 354 18.71 -20.37 -11.37
C GLY A 354 20.07 -20.88 -10.86
N GLY A 355 20.63 -20.17 -9.87
CA GLY A 355 21.90 -20.54 -9.24
C GLY A 355 22.93 -19.41 -9.23
N LEU A 356 24.19 -19.75 -8.96
CA LEU A 356 25.30 -18.81 -8.98
C LEU A 356 26.02 -18.90 -10.32
N HIS A 357 26.18 -17.76 -10.98
CA HIS A 357 26.88 -17.65 -12.27
C HIS A 357 28.22 -16.97 -12.04
N ILE A 358 29.30 -17.59 -12.51
CA ILE A 358 30.67 -17.13 -12.30
C ILE A 358 31.20 -16.58 -13.62
N PHE A 359 31.79 -15.40 -13.56
CA PHE A 359 32.44 -14.71 -14.66
C PHE A 359 33.89 -14.39 -14.32
N SER A 360 34.74 -14.33 -15.33
CA SER A 360 36.10 -13.79 -15.21
C SER A 360 36.08 -12.29 -14.86
N GLU A 361 37.24 -11.73 -14.49
CA GLU A 361 37.46 -10.28 -14.33
C GLU A 361 37.00 -9.45 -15.54
N ASN A 362 37.10 -10.02 -16.75
CA ASN A 362 36.76 -9.36 -18.02
C ASN A 362 35.28 -9.54 -18.40
N GLY A 363 34.48 -10.20 -17.56
CA GLY A 363 33.06 -10.44 -17.81
C GLY A 363 32.74 -11.65 -18.69
N GLU A 364 33.73 -12.47 -19.06
CA GLU A 364 33.50 -13.75 -19.75
C GLU A 364 32.86 -14.78 -18.81
N TYR A 365 31.81 -15.46 -19.28
CA TYR A 365 31.12 -16.50 -18.50
C TYR A 365 32.00 -17.75 -18.36
N GLN A 366 32.16 -18.24 -17.12
CA GLN A 366 32.95 -19.45 -16.84
C GLN A 366 32.05 -20.67 -16.67
N PHE A 367 31.24 -20.68 -15.61
CA PHE A 367 30.36 -21.81 -15.28
C PHE A 367 29.26 -21.40 -14.31
N ARG A 368 28.33 -22.32 -14.07
CA ARG A 368 27.21 -22.17 -13.13
C ARG A 368 27.33 -23.19 -12.00
N VAL A 369 27.08 -22.72 -10.80
CA VAL A 369 26.86 -23.55 -9.61
C VAL A 369 25.36 -23.75 -9.45
N VAL A 370 24.94 -25.02 -9.54
CA VAL A 370 23.54 -25.39 -9.30
C VAL A 370 23.29 -25.37 -7.80
N CYS A 371 22.41 -24.48 -7.37
CA CYS A 371 21.98 -24.42 -5.98
C CYS A 371 20.75 -25.30 -5.74
N SER A 372 20.57 -25.73 -4.50
CA SER A 372 19.38 -26.49 -4.08
C SER A 372 18.07 -25.68 -4.16
N SER A 373 18.15 -24.35 -4.14
CA SER A 373 17.03 -23.42 -4.30
C SER A 373 17.53 -22.09 -4.87
N SER A 374 16.61 -21.18 -5.15
CA SER A 374 16.87 -19.84 -5.68
C SER A 374 17.69 -18.99 -4.69
N PRO A 375 18.94 -18.61 -5.04
CA PRO A 375 19.79 -17.75 -4.23
C PRO A 375 19.31 -16.30 -4.26
N PHE A 376 19.63 -15.52 -3.21
CA PHE A 376 19.20 -14.13 -3.09
C PHE A 376 20.35 -13.17 -2.80
N GLY A 377 20.90 -13.20 -1.58
CA GLY A 377 22.01 -12.34 -1.14
C GLY A 377 23.35 -13.09 -1.19
N LEU A 378 24.42 -12.32 -1.41
CA LEU A 378 25.81 -12.81 -1.45
C LEU A 378 26.68 -11.95 -0.55
N ALA A 379 27.61 -12.58 0.17
CA ALA A 379 28.70 -11.90 0.86
C ALA A 379 29.99 -12.70 0.70
N VAL A 380 31.09 -12.03 0.34
CA VAL A 380 32.41 -12.65 0.21
C VAL A 380 33.08 -12.63 1.57
N LEU A 381 33.24 -13.80 2.20
CA LEU A 381 33.77 -13.89 3.56
C LEU A 381 35.30 -13.78 3.55
N ASN A 382 35.95 -14.54 2.66
CA ASN A 382 37.40 -14.62 2.56
C ASN A 382 37.79 -15.12 1.15
N LYS A 383 39.07 -15.47 0.94
CA LYS A 383 39.58 -15.92 -0.36
C LYS A 383 39.02 -17.28 -0.81
N SER A 384 38.49 -18.07 0.12
CA SER A 384 38.02 -19.43 -0.12
C SER A 384 36.51 -19.61 0.06
N ASP A 385 35.78 -18.63 0.60
CA ASP A 385 34.41 -18.82 1.05
C ASP A 385 33.47 -17.66 0.70
N ILE A 386 32.25 -18.03 0.29
CA ILE A 386 31.13 -17.08 0.12
C ILE A 386 29.92 -17.52 0.93
N ALA A 387 29.21 -16.57 1.50
CA ALA A 387 27.91 -16.78 2.13
C ALA A 387 26.80 -16.45 1.14
N VAL A 388 25.80 -17.32 1.06
CA VAL A 388 24.66 -17.19 0.15
C VAL A 388 23.37 -17.42 0.90
N SER A 389 22.42 -16.48 0.80
CA SER A 389 21.10 -16.62 1.41
C SER A 389 20.09 -17.26 0.44
N PHE A 390 19.25 -18.13 0.99
CA PHE A 390 18.19 -18.83 0.27
C PHE A 390 16.84 -18.53 0.90
N TYR A 391 16.17 -17.50 0.39
CA TYR A 391 14.88 -17.02 0.90
C TYR A 391 13.85 -18.17 1.06
N LYS A 392 13.71 -19.06 0.07
CA LYS A 392 12.72 -20.16 0.11
C LYS A 392 13.10 -21.25 1.11
N GLU A 393 14.38 -21.54 1.27
CA GLU A 393 14.88 -22.54 2.21
C GLU A 393 15.05 -22.00 3.64
N ARG A 394 14.91 -20.68 3.81
CA ARG A 394 15.09 -20.00 5.10
C ARG A 394 16.45 -20.29 5.73
N SER A 395 17.48 -20.26 4.88
CA SER A 395 18.84 -20.64 5.25
C SER A 395 19.88 -19.69 4.67
N ILE A 396 21.05 -19.68 5.30
CA ILE A 396 22.29 -19.14 4.75
C ILE A 396 23.26 -20.31 4.60
N LYS A 397 23.89 -20.45 3.43
CA LYS A 397 24.89 -21.49 3.17
C LYS A 397 26.23 -20.88 2.87
N LEU A 398 27.28 -21.50 3.39
CA LEU A 398 28.66 -21.18 3.07
C LEU A 398 29.13 -22.11 1.95
N TYR A 399 29.59 -21.54 0.85
CA TYR A 399 30.17 -22.28 -0.27
C TYR A 399 31.67 -22.09 -0.32
N ASP A 400 32.38 -23.19 -0.51
CA ASP A 400 33.80 -23.22 -0.86
C ASP A 400 34.03 -22.72 -2.31
N LEU A 401 35.01 -21.86 -2.56
CA LEU A 401 35.29 -21.32 -3.89
C LEU A 401 36.14 -22.22 -4.78
N GLU A 402 36.78 -23.27 -4.24
CA GLU A 402 37.53 -24.23 -5.06
C GLU A 402 36.58 -25.16 -5.80
N ASN A 403 35.58 -25.71 -5.09
CA ASN A 403 34.68 -26.72 -5.64
C ASN A 403 33.20 -26.32 -5.62
N PHE A 404 32.84 -25.17 -5.03
CA PHE A 404 31.46 -24.73 -4.84
C PHE A 404 30.59 -25.73 -4.08
N ASN A 405 31.24 -26.42 -3.13
CA ASN A 405 30.57 -27.31 -2.19
C ASN A 405 30.12 -26.53 -0.96
N VAL A 406 28.98 -26.91 -0.41
CA VAL A 406 28.45 -26.31 0.82
C VAL A 406 29.27 -26.80 2.02
N LYS A 407 29.96 -25.87 2.70
CA LYS A 407 30.74 -26.12 3.92
C LYS A 407 29.88 -26.09 5.19
N HIS A 408 28.93 -25.17 5.24
CA HIS A 408 28.07 -24.97 6.41
C HIS A 408 26.69 -24.47 6.00
N VAL A 409 25.68 -24.80 6.79
CA VAL A 409 24.31 -24.33 6.63
C VAL A 409 23.80 -23.78 7.95
N LEU A 410 23.42 -22.50 7.96
CA LEU A 410 22.67 -21.90 9.04
C LEU A 410 21.17 -22.02 8.73
N LEU A 411 20.44 -22.74 9.58
CA LEU A 411 18.99 -22.92 9.51
C LEU A 411 18.35 -22.32 10.76
N GLU A 412 17.75 -21.13 10.63
CA GLU A 412 17.01 -20.52 11.74
C GLU A 412 15.53 -20.32 11.44
N GLY A 413 15.02 -20.86 10.32
CA GLY A 413 13.60 -20.81 10.00
C GLY A 413 13.08 -19.41 9.62
N HIS A 414 13.99 -18.46 9.41
CA HIS A 414 13.72 -17.08 9.03
C HIS A 414 14.00 -16.78 7.55
N PHE A 415 13.38 -15.75 7.01
CA PHE A 415 13.54 -15.36 5.61
C PHE A 415 14.72 -14.39 5.45
N PHE A 416 15.90 -14.93 5.15
CA PHE A 416 17.12 -14.18 4.90
C PHE A 416 17.15 -13.57 3.49
N PHE A 417 17.54 -12.29 3.39
CA PHE A 417 17.67 -11.54 2.14
C PHE A 417 19.10 -11.09 1.89
N GLY A 418 19.36 -9.77 1.80
CA GLY A 418 20.67 -9.22 1.55
C GLY A 418 21.66 -9.61 2.65
N LEU A 419 22.88 -9.93 2.23
CA LEU A 419 24.00 -10.26 3.10
C LEU A 419 25.06 -9.17 2.95
N SER A 420 25.70 -8.83 4.07
CA SER A 420 26.91 -8.01 4.11
C SER A 420 27.84 -8.60 5.16
N VAL A 421 29.15 -8.46 5.00
CA VAL A 421 30.12 -8.96 5.97
C VAL A 421 31.13 -7.88 6.28
N GLU A 422 31.49 -7.78 7.56
CA GLU A 422 32.60 -6.97 8.03
C GLU A 422 33.38 -7.78 9.07
N SER A 423 34.66 -8.00 8.83
CA SER A 423 35.51 -8.88 9.64
C SER A 423 34.87 -10.28 9.81
N ASP A 424 34.66 -10.77 11.04
CA ASP A 424 34.05 -12.07 11.34
C ASP A 424 32.54 -11.97 11.62
N CYS A 425 31.87 -10.91 11.15
CA CYS A 425 30.45 -10.68 11.40
C CYS A 425 29.67 -10.60 10.08
N LEU A 426 28.82 -11.59 9.84
CA LEU A 426 27.87 -11.60 8.73
C LEU A 426 26.56 -10.96 9.19
N VAL A 427 26.11 -9.96 8.45
CA VAL A 427 24.85 -9.25 8.70
C VAL A 427 23.85 -9.61 7.62
N SER A 428 22.64 -10.01 8.04
CA SER A 428 21.54 -10.29 7.11
C SER A 428 20.31 -9.47 7.44
N ALA A 429 19.65 -8.96 6.40
CA ALA A 429 18.26 -8.52 6.52
C ALA A 429 17.33 -9.74 6.60
N VAL A 430 16.42 -9.73 7.58
CA VAL A 430 15.53 -10.85 7.90
C VAL A 430 14.08 -10.37 7.92
N ARG A 431 13.22 -10.97 7.08
CA ARG A 431 11.79 -10.63 7.08
C ARG A 431 11.18 -10.91 8.44
N ASP A 432 10.32 -10.01 8.89
CA ASP A 432 9.50 -10.16 10.09
C ASP A 432 10.29 -10.10 11.42
N VAL A 433 11.63 -9.94 11.38
CA VAL A 433 12.48 -9.88 12.59
C VAL A 433 13.47 -8.70 12.60
N GLY A 434 13.93 -8.22 11.43
CA GLY A 434 14.82 -7.04 11.34
C GLY A 434 16.22 -7.39 10.81
N ILE A 435 17.26 -7.11 11.59
CA ILE A 435 18.68 -7.31 11.21
C ILE A 435 19.30 -8.37 12.11
N TYR A 436 19.91 -9.39 11.51
CA TYR A 436 20.65 -10.43 12.25
C TYR A 436 22.15 -10.23 12.10
N PHE A 437 22.84 -10.30 13.23
CA PHE A 437 24.30 -10.35 13.31
C PHE A 437 24.71 -11.79 13.60
N ILE A 438 25.46 -12.39 12.68
CA ILE A 438 25.85 -13.80 12.71
C ILE A 438 27.38 -13.83 12.83
N SER A 439 27.89 -14.45 13.90
CA SER A 439 29.33 -14.64 14.05
C SER A 439 29.82 -15.70 13.07
N CYS A 440 30.81 -15.35 12.24
CA CYS A 440 31.55 -16.24 11.36
C CYS A 440 32.91 -16.56 11.99
N SER A 441 32.94 -17.05 13.22
CA SER A 441 34.17 -17.57 13.79
C SER A 441 34.52 -18.89 13.10
N SER A 442 35.71 -18.96 12.49
CA SER A 442 36.31 -20.24 12.13
C SER A 442 36.58 -20.99 13.42
N GLY A 443 35.76 -21.99 13.72
CA GLY A 443 36.04 -22.91 14.82
C GLY A 443 37.40 -23.55 14.58
N LYS A 444 38.44 -23.06 15.24
CA LYS A 444 39.46 -23.97 15.75
C LYS A 444 38.76 -24.77 16.84
N THR A 445 38.74 -26.08 16.63
CA THR A 445 38.46 -27.11 17.65
C THR A 445 38.81 -26.69 19.06
#